data_AF-A0A4Q0AYB6-F1
#
_entry.id   AF-A0A4Q0AYB6-F1
#
_cell.length_a   1.000
_cell.length_b   1.000
_cell.length_c   1.000
_cell.angle_alpha   90.00
_cell.angle_beta   90.00
_cell.angle_gamma   90.00
#
_symmetry.space_group_name_H-M   'P 1'
#
loop_
_entity.id
_entity.type
_entity.pdbx_description
1 polymer ?
#
loop_
_entity_poly.entity_id
_entity_poly.type
_entity_poly.pdbx_seq_one_letter_code
_entity_poly.pdbx_strand_id
1 'polypeptide(L)'
;MNTNPNQQPVPAQKEAAMQYLKGRGAQINTPNHFLQNNTEKLHVEAIDDWEITRSATQYIITKATGIVNKVDSPDVGMWYSMNPYQGCEHGCIYCYARNVHEYWGYSAGIDFESKILVKQNAPELLRKFLMKPGWQCQPISL
;
A
#
# COMPACT_ATOMS: atom_id res chain seq x y z
N MET A 1 -11.76 -53.57 -14.71
CA MET A 1 -10.45 -53.17 -15.27
C MET A 1 -10.68 -52.61 -16.67
N ASN A 2 -10.43 -51.33 -16.88
CA ASN A 2 -10.32 -50.79 -18.25
C ASN A 2 -9.33 -49.62 -18.21
N THR A 3 -8.04 -49.94 -18.09
CA THR A 3 -6.95 -48.97 -18.16
C THR A 3 -6.41 -49.03 -19.58
N ASN A 4 -6.90 -48.14 -20.45
CA ASN A 4 -6.38 -48.00 -21.80
C ASN A 4 -4.91 -47.53 -21.70
N PRO A 5 -3.93 -48.35 -22.13
CA PRO A 5 -2.51 -48.04 -21.99
C PRO A 5 -2.04 -46.88 -22.89
N ASN A 6 -2.88 -46.40 -23.80
CA ASN A 6 -2.59 -45.28 -24.70
C ASN A 6 -3.33 -43.99 -24.35
N GLN A 7 -3.92 -43.89 -23.15
CA GLN A 7 -4.52 -42.64 -22.72
C GLN A 7 -3.40 -41.62 -22.42
N GLN A 8 -3.15 -40.72 -23.37
CA GLN A 8 -2.29 -39.57 -23.14
C GLN A 8 -2.80 -38.79 -21.92
N PRO A 9 -1.91 -38.29 -21.05
CA PRO A 9 -2.33 -37.50 -19.91
C PRO A 9 -3.15 -36.32 -20.43
N VAL A 10 -4.40 -36.23 -19.99
CA VAL A 10 -5.23 -35.04 -20.21
C VAL A 10 -4.39 -33.86 -19.70
N PRO A 11 -4.13 -32.82 -20.51
CA PRO A 11 -3.31 -31.71 -20.06
C PRO A 11 -3.91 -31.20 -18.75
N ALA A 12 -3.11 -31.22 -17.69
CA ALA A 12 -3.50 -30.70 -16.39
C ALA A 12 -4.16 -29.35 -16.65
N GLN A 13 -5.43 -29.21 -16.27
CA GLN A 13 -6.13 -27.95 -16.33
C GLN A 13 -5.19 -26.92 -15.69
N LYS A 14 -4.67 -25.98 -16.48
CA LYS A 14 -3.89 -24.86 -15.95
C LYS A 14 -4.81 -24.20 -14.93
N GLU A 15 -4.59 -24.46 -13.64
CA GLU A 15 -5.13 -23.63 -12.58
C GLU A 15 -4.87 -22.19 -13.01
N ALA A 16 -5.91 -21.36 -13.05
CA ALA A 16 -5.82 -19.98 -13.48
C ALA A 16 -4.77 -19.29 -12.60
N ALA A 17 -3.54 -19.21 -13.11
CA ALA A 17 -2.41 -18.73 -12.34
C ALA A 17 -2.67 -17.26 -12.05
N MET A 18 -2.98 -16.95 -10.79
CA MET A 18 -3.17 -15.59 -10.32
C MET A 18 -1.98 -14.76 -10.80
N GLN A 19 -2.26 -13.75 -11.61
CA GLN A 19 -1.24 -13.01 -12.35
C GLN A 19 -0.34 -12.26 -11.36
N TYR A 20 0.85 -12.82 -11.09
CA TYR A 20 1.78 -12.26 -10.11
C TYR A 20 2.38 -10.93 -10.59
N LEU A 21 2.18 -9.87 -9.80
CA LEU A 21 2.69 -8.54 -10.08
C LEU A 21 4.13 -8.43 -9.58
N LYS A 22 5.09 -8.62 -10.49
CA LYS A 22 6.52 -8.50 -10.14
C LYS A 22 6.88 -7.07 -9.72
N GLY A 23 7.50 -6.94 -8.55
CA GLY A 23 7.94 -5.66 -7.96
C GLY A 23 6.91 -5.01 -7.05
N ARG A 24 5.83 -5.74 -6.72
CA ARG A 24 4.74 -5.30 -5.87
C ARG A 24 4.63 -6.22 -4.66
N GLY A 25 4.31 -5.68 -3.49
CA GLY A 25 4.30 -6.44 -2.24
C GLY A 25 2.92 -7.01 -1.92
N ALA A 26 1.87 -6.18 -2.03
CA ALA A 26 0.52 -6.59 -1.63
C ALA A 26 -0.11 -7.64 -2.54
N GLN A 27 0.26 -7.69 -3.83
CA GLN A 27 -0.32 -8.54 -4.90
C GLN A 27 -1.84 -8.38 -5.14
N ILE A 28 -2.58 -7.84 -4.17
CA ILE A 28 -4.02 -7.59 -4.20
C ILE A 28 -4.31 -6.14 -3.85
N ASN A 29 -5.38 -5.58 -4.43
CA ASN A 29 -5.89 -4.26 -4.04
C ASN A 29 -7.13 -4.44 -3.16
N THR A 30 -6.93 -4.51 -1.84
CA THR A 30 -8.00 -4.69 -0.86
C THR A 30 -8.95 -3.49 -0.86
N PRO A 31 -10.27 -3.67 -0.73
CA PRO A 31 -11.18 -2.55 -0.51
C PRO A 31 -10.77 -1.73 0.72
N ASN A 32 -10.97 -0.42 0.64
CA ASN A 32 -10.75 0.50 1.76
C ASN A 32 -11.90 0.36 2.77
N HIS A 33 -11.57 0.11 4.05
CA HIS A 33 -12.58 -0.14 5.08
C HIS A 33 -13.40 1.10 5.52
N PHE A 34 -12.92 2.31 5.24
CA PHE A 34 -13.62 3.56 5.57
C PHE A 34 -14.62 4.00 4.49
N LEU A 35 -14.50 3.48 3.26
CA LEU A 35 -15.40 3.84 2.17
C LEU A 35 -16.67 2.98 2.22
N GLN A 36 -17.84 3.62 2.12
CA GLN A 36 -19.13 2.92 2.12
C GLN A 36 -19.37 2.11 0.84
N ASN A 37 -18.89 2.64 -0.29
CA ASN A 37 -19.07 2.05 -1.61
C ASN A 37 -17.70 1.73 -2.20
N ASN A 38 -17.57 0.55 -2.82
CA ASN A 38 -16.39 0.15 -3.58
C ASN A 38 -16.80 -0.23 -5.00
N THR A 39 -15.94 0.05 -5.97
CA THR A 39 -16.12 -0.36 -7.37
C THR A 39 -15.18 -1.52 -7.67
N GLU A 40 -15.74 -2.67 -8.01
CA GLU A 40 -14.98 -3.88 -8.33
C GLU A 40 -15.31 -4.40 -9.73
N LYS A 41 -14.31 -4.99 -10.39
CA LYS A 41 -14.49 -5.68 -11.67
C LYS A 41 -14.74 -7.16 -11.38
N LEU A 42 -16.00 -7.60 -11.45
CA LEU A 42 -16.42 -8.97 -11.11
C LEU A 42 -16.34 -9.96 -12.28
N HIS A 43 -16.33 -9.48 -13.52
CA HIS A 43 -16.26 -10.32 -14.71
C HIS A 43 -15.31 -9.72 -15.74
N VAL A 44 -14.29 -10.50 -16.13
CA VAL A 44 -13.45 -10.21 -17.28
C VAL A 44 -14.17 -10.76 -18.50
N GLU A 45 -15.17 -10.03 -19.00
CA GLU A 45 -15.59 -10.27 -20.37
C GLU A 45 -14.46 -9.79 -21.29
N ALA A 46 -14.07 -10.61 -22.28
CA ALA A 46 -12.88 -10.41 -23.12
C ALA A 46 -12.88 -9.10 -23.96
N ILE A 47 -13.90 -8.26 -23.80
CA ILE A 47 -14.05 -6.94 -24.43
C ILE A 47 -13.35 -5.86 -23.59
N ASP A 48 -13.17 -6.09 -22.28
CA ASP A 48 -12.55 -5.17 -21.31
C ASP A 48 -11.12 -5.59 -20.91
N ASP A 49 -10.44 -6.39 -21.74
CA ASP A 49 -9.04 -6.79 -21.57
C ASP A 49 -8.08 -5.65 -21.97
N TRP A 50 -8.39 -4.43 -21.55
CA TRP A 50 -7.42 -3.34 -21.58
C TRP A 50 -6.36 -3.72 -20.56
N GLU A 51 -5.18 -4.07 -21.07
CA GLU A 51 -4.01 -4.53 -20.33
C GLU A 51 -4.02 -3.97 -18.91
N ILE A 52 -3.96 -4.86 -17.90
CA ILE A 52 -3.65 -4.48 -16.53
C ILE A 52 -2.28 -3.81 -16.59
N THR A 53 -2.31 -2.51 -16.85
CA THR A 53 -1.15 -1.77 -17.25
C THR A 53 -0.35 -1.67 -15.99
N ARG A 54 0.89 -2.16 -16.04
CA ARG A 54 1.83 -2.11 -14.95
C ARG A 54 1.96 -0.66 -14.49
N SER A 55 1.15 -0.25 -13.53
CA SER A 55 0.93 1.16 -13.25
C SER A 55 2.19 1.69 -12.59
N ALA A 56 2.83 2.63 -13.28
CA ALA A 56 3.96 3.37 -12.73
C ALA A 56 3.54 4.04 -11.42
N THR A 57 4.47 4.11 -10.47
CA THR A 57 4.22 4.81 -9.21
C THR A 57 3.93 6.28 -9.48
N GLN A 58 2.85 6.79 -8.90
CA GLN A 58 2.42 8.17 -8.99
C GLN A 58 2.80 8.91 -7.71
N TYR A 59 3.38 10.09 -7.87
CA TYR A 59 3.70 10.98 -6.75
C TYR A 59 2.67 12.10 -6.67
N ILE A 60 1.95 12.16 -5.56
CA ILE A 60 0.88 13.12 -5.32
C ILE A 60 1.38 14.13 -4.30
N ILE A 61 1.59 15.37 -4.72
CA ILE A 61 2.08 16.43 -3.83
C ILE A 61 0.93 16.85 -2.90
N THR A 62 1.19 16.81 -1.60
CA THR A 62 0.24 17.23 -0.58
C THR A 62 0.87 18.20 0.42
N LYS A 63 0.02 18.95 1.12
CA LYS A 63 0.41 19.83 2.23
C LYS A 63 -0.18 19.26 3.52
N ALA A 64 0.70 18.94 4.47
CA ALA A 64 0.28 18.43 5.77
C ALA A 64 0.09 19.57 6.78
N THR A 65 -0.73 19.34 7.81
CA THR A 65 -0.87 20.26 8.95
C THR A 65 0.10 19.95 10.08
N GLY A 66 0.57 18.70 10.16
CA GLY A 66 1.56 18.20 11.12
C GLY A 66 2.43 17.10 10.50
N ILE A 67 3.58 16.84 11.11
CA ILE A 67 4.57 15.87 10.58
C ILE A 67 5.05 14.84 11.61
N VAL A 68 5.12 15.20 12.89
CA VAL A 68 5.54 14.31 13.98
C VAL A 68 4.33 13.90 14.79
N ASN A 69 4.18 12.59 15.00
CA ASN A 69 3.14 11.97 15.81
C ASN A 69 3.76 11.25 16.99
N LYS A 70 3.11 11.30 18.15
CA LYS A 70 3.47 10.45 19.29
C LYS A 70 2.98 9.04 19.04
N VAL A 71 3.79 8.04 19.36
CA VAL A 71 3.45 6.63 19.18
C VAL A 71 3.14 6.06 20.56
N ASP A 72 1.88 5.68 20.78
CA ASP A 72 1.40 5.13 22.05
C ASP A 72 1.08 3.63 21.96
N SER A 73 1.37 2.98 20.82
CA SER A 73 1.10 1.56 20.63
C SER A 73 2.15 0.71 21.36
N PRO A 74 1.73 -0.34 22.10
CA PRO A 74 2.66 -1.22 22.81
C PRO A 74 3.47 -2.12 21.86
N ASP A 75 3.01 -2.30 20.62
CA ASP A 75 3.59 -3.22 19.64
C ASP A 75 4.79 -2.62 18.91
N VAL A 76 4.92 -1.28 18.92
CA VAL A 76 5.98 -0.54 18.24
C VAL A 76 6.78 0.26 19.24
N GLY A 77 8.04 -0.13 19.46
CA GLY A 77 8.96 0.48 20.46
C GLY A 77 9.48 1.88 20.10
N MET A 78 8.68 2.70 19.41
CA MET A 78 9.05 4.04 18.97
C MET A 78 8.40 5.08 19.88
N TRP A 79 9.13 6.16 20.18
CA TRP A 79 8.60 7.27 20.98
C TRP A 79 7.75 8.22 20.12
N TYR A 80 8.32 8.63 19.00
CA TYR A 80 7.70 9.48 18.00
C TYR A 80 7.93 8.89 16.61
N SER A 81 6.96 9.05 15.74
CA SER A 81 7.08 8.75 14.31
C SER A 81 6.92 10.00 13.48
N MET A 82 7.61 10.05 12.34
CA MET A 82 7.41 11.07 11.34
C MET A 82 7.52 10.45 9.95
N ASN A 83 6.55 10.73 9.08
CA ASN A 83 6.55 10.16 7.74
C ASN A 83 6.54 11.31 6.73
N PRO A 84 7.66 11.59 6.02
CA PRO A 84 7.75 12.64 4.99
C PRO A 84 6.83 12.39 3.80
N TYR A 85 6.52 11.12 3.55
CA TYR A 85 5.59 10.68 2.53
C TYR A 85 4.60 9.66 3.12
N GLN A 86 3.51 9.36 2.41
CA GLN A 86 2.58 8.29 2.74
C GLN A 86 2.48 7.34 1.55
N GLY A 87 2.70 6.06 1.79
CA GLY A 87 2.93 5.08 0.72
C GLY A 87 4.42 4.86 0.45
N CYS A 88 4.82 3.67 0.03
CA CYS A 88 6.22 3.33 -0.19
C CYS A 88 6.36 2.29 -1.32
N GLU A 89 7.23 2.55 -2.29
CA GLU A 89 7.48 1.63 -3.41
C GLU A 89 8.02 0.26 -2.96
N HIS A 90 8.65 0.19 -1.78
CA HIS A 90 9.12 -1.07 -1.22
C HIS A 90 7.97 -2.04 -0.93
N GLY A 91 6.78 -1.51 -0.61
CA GLY A 91 5.59 -2.34 -0.46
C GLY A 91 5.70 -3.43 0.60
N CYS A 92 6.43 -3.24 1.70
CA CYS A 92 6.51 -4.26 2.75
C CYS A 92 5.11 -4.61 3.27
N ILE A 93 4.71 -5.88 3.17
CA ILE A 93 3.36 -6.35 3.55
C ILE A 93 3.04 -6.11 5.02
N TYR A 94 4.07 -6.08 5.87
CA TYR A 94 3.98 -5.88 7.32
C TYR A 94 4.17 -4.41 7.74
N CYS A 95 4.16 -3.46 6.79
CA CYS A 95 4.38 -2.06 7.12
C CYS A 95 3.19 -1.48 7.89
N TYR A 96 3.43 -0.99 9.11
CA TYR A 96 2.41 -0.35 9.95
C TYR A 96 1.70 0.84 9.27
N ALA A 97 2.37 1.50 8.32
CA ALA A 97 1.86 2.69 7.64
C ALA A 97 0.78 2.37 6.58
N ARG A 98 0.56 1.09 6.22
CA ARG A 98 -0.44 0.70 5.20
C ARG A 98 -1.85 1.15 5.57
N ASN A 99 -2.25 0.97 6.83
CA ASN A 99 -3.58 1.34 7.32
C ASN A 99 -3.83 2.86 7.23
N VAL A 100 -2.77 3.67 7.31
CA VAL A 100 -2.90 5.14 7.21
C VAL A 100 -3.32 5.57 5.81
N HIS A 101 -3.00 4.76 4.79
CA HIS A 101 -3.33 5.05 3.40
C HIS A 101 -4.84 5.04 3.14
N GLU A 102 -5.58 4.26 3.92
CA GLU A 102 -7.03 4.18 3.81
C GLU A 102 -7.74 5.47 4.25
N TYR A 103 -7.17 6.24 5.18
CA TYR A 103 -7.74 7.55 5.53
C TYR A 103 -7.73 8.55 4.37
N TRP A 104 -6.88 8.33 3.36
CA TRP A 104 -6.81 9.14 2.15
C TRP A 104 -7.73 8.63 1.03
N GLY A 105 -8.55 7.61 1.31
CA GLY A 105 -9.46 7.01 0.33
C GLY A 105 -8.80 5.99 -0.60
N TYR A 106 -7.55 5.59 -0.32
CA TYR A 106 -6.83 4.59 -1.12
C TYR A 106 -6.86 3.21 -0.48
N SER A 107 -6.51 2.16 -1.22
CA SER A 107 -6.35 0.82 -0.65
C SER A 107 -5.06 0.69 0.18
N ALA A 108 -5.10 -0.08 1.26
CA ALA A 108 -3.91 -0.54 1.98
C ALA A 108 -3.05 -1.54 1.16
N GLY A 109 -3.52 -2.00 0.00
CA GLY A 109 -2.89 -2.98 -0.89
C GLY A 109 -1.94 -2.37 -1.91
N ILE A 110 -2.27 -2.50 -3.20
CA ILE A 110 -1.45 -2.02 -4.33
C ILE A 110 -1.39 -0.48 -4.37
N ASP A 111 -2.45 0.22 -3.95
CA ASP A 111 -2.44 1.68 -3.93
C ASP A 111 -1.34 2.24 -3.01
N PHE A 112 -1.10 1.64 -1.85
CA PHE A 112 -0.03 2.06 -0.92
C PHE A 112 1.37 2.14 -1.56
N GLU A 113 1.67 1.23 -2.49
CA GLU A 113 2.99 1.13 -3.12
C GLU A 113 3.04 1.74 -4.53
N SER A 114 1.89 2.18 -5.06
CA SER A 114 1.78 2.81 -6.38
C SER A 114 1.32 4.28 -6.33
N LYS A 115 0.76 4.76 -5.21
CA LYS A 115 0.33 6.14 -5.01
C LYS A 115 1.03 6.69 -3.78
N ILE A 116 2.06 7.51 -3.98
CA ILE A 116 2.87 8.06 -2.88
C ILE A 116 2.52 9.52 -2.68
N LEU A 117 1.94 9.84 -1.52
CA LEU A 117 1.64 11.21 -1.16
C LEU A 117 2.88 11.86 -0.54
N VAL A 118 3.40 12.90 -1.19
CA VAL A 118 4.63 13.59 -0.77
C VAL A 118 4.27 14.87 -0.01
N LYS A 119 4.65 14.95 1.27
CA LYS A 119 4.39 16.15 2.09
C LYS A 119 5.47 17.19 1.84
N GLN A 120 5.21 18.11 0.90
CA GLN A 120 6.22 19.09 0.47
C GLN A 120 6.68 20.02 1.61
N ASN A 121 5.77 20.33 2.55
CA ASN A 121 6.04 21.21 3.68
C ASN A 121 6.61 20.48 4.93
N ALA A 122 7.00 19.20 4.82
CA ALA A 122 7.55 18.42 5.93
C ALA A 122 8.76 19.10 6.63
N PRO A 123 9.74 19.70 5.93
CA PRO A 123 10.88 20.35 6.59
C PRO A 123 10.48 21.54 7.46
N GLU A 124 9.52 22.34 7.01
CA GLU A 124 9.01 23.51 7.74
C GLU A 124 8.26 23.08 9.00
N LEU A 125 7.39 22.06 8.86
CA LEU A 125 6.66 21.49 9.98
C LEU A 125 7.59 20.87 11.03
N LEU A 126 8.65 20.18 10.58
CA LEU A 126 9.62 19.58 11.49
C LEU A 126 10.38 20.65 12.25
N ARG A 127 10.86 21.70 11.57
CA ARG A 127 11.51 22.86 12.22
C ARG A 127 10.58 23.48 13.27
N LYS A 128 9.32 23.75 12.90
CA LYS A 128 8.32 24.30 13.82
C LYS A 128 8.08 23.39 15.03
N PHE A 129 8.07 22.07 14.84
CA PHE A 129 7.89 21.09 15.91
C PHE A 129 9.07 21.08 16.89
N LEU A 130 10.30 21.02 16.37
CA LEU A 130 11.52 20.98 17.18
C LEU A 130 11.78 22.30 17.95
N MET A 131 11.27 23.43 17.46
CA MET A 131 11.38 24.75 18.10
C MET A 131 10.37 25.00 19.23
N LYS A 132 9.49 24.04 19.55
CA LYS A 132 8.53 24.22 20.66
C LYS A 132 9.28 24.32 21.99
N PRO A 133 8.98 25.30 22.86
CA PRO A 133 9.73 25.55 24.10
C PRO A 133 9.68 24.41 25.13
N GLY A 134 8.67 23.53 25.03
CA GLY A 134 8.54 22.34 25.88
C GLY A 134 9.01 21.03 25.23
N TRP A 135 9.64 21.07 24.06
CA TRP A 135 10.12 19.87 23.39
C TRP A 135 11.32 19.28 24.14
N GLN A 136 11.19 18.01 24.55
CA GLN A 136 12.30 17.23 25.07
C GLN A 136 12.88 16.39 23.95
N CYS A 137 14.20 16.45 23.76
CA CYS A 137 14.88 15.72 22.70
C CYS A 137 14.66 14.21 22.88
N GLN A 138 13.90 13.61 21.96
CA GLN A 138 13.64 12.18 21.91
C GLN A 138 13.84 11.66 20.48
N PRO A 139 14.19 10.37 20.30
CA PRO A 139 14.30 9.77 18.99
C PRO A 139 12.97 9.85 18.21
N ILE A 140 13.07 10.27 16.95
CA ILE A 140 11.94 10.27 16.01
C ILE A 140 12.25 9.25 14.92
N SER A 141 11.38 8.25 14.79
CA SER A 141 11.47 7.20 13.77
C SER A 141 10.83 7.64 12.46
N LEU A 142 11.38 7.17 11.34
CA LEU A 142 10.91 7.44 9.97
C LEU A 142 10.06 6.30 9.40
#